data_AF-A0A966U7P3-F1
#
_entry.id   AF-A0A966U7P3-F1
#
_cell.length_a   1.000
_cell.length_b   1.000
_cell.length_c   1.000
_cell.angle_alpha   90.00
_cell.angle_beta   90.00
_cell.angle_gamma   90.00
#
_symmetry.space_group_name_H-M   'P 1'
#
loop_
_entity.id
_entity.type
_entity.pdbx_description
1 polymer ?
#
loop_
_entity_poly.entity_id
_entity_poly.type
_entity_poly.pdbx_seq_one_letter_code
_entity_poly.pdbx_strand_id
1 'polypeptide(L)' 'MRFRGGALAIVDACQSVPHQPTDVQAWGADLVAFSSHKMCGPSGVGILWGREDLLNAMPPFLGGGNMIADVRVDGFTTA' A
#
# COMPACT_ATOMS: atom_id res chain seq x y z
N MET A 1 14.14 -4.59 -7.69
CA MET A 1 14.85 -3.34 -7.40
C MET A 1 15.00 -3.24 -5.88
N ARG A 2 15.89 -4.04 -5.30
CA ARG A 2 16.19 -4.00 -3.87
C ARG A 2 17.51 -3.26 -3.69
N PHE A 3 17.48 -2.13 -2.99
CA PHE A 3 18.69 -1.31 -2.82
C PHE A 3 19.66 -2.00 -1.86
N ARG A 4 20.93 -2.13 -2.26
CA ARG A 4 21.98 -2.77 -1.43
C ARG A 4 22.23 -2.05 -0.09
N GLY A 5 21.77 -0.82 0.06
CA GLY A 5 21.90 -0.02 1.28
C GLY A 5 20.73 -0.12 2.27
N GLY A 6 19.77 -1.02 2.06
CA GLY A 6 18.60 -1.16 2.95
C GLY A 6 17.53 -0.07 2.75
N ALA A 7 17.66 0.76 1.72
CA ALA A 7 16.63 1.74 1.37
C ALA A 7 15.37 1.04 0.82
N LEU A 8 14.21 1.58 1.17
CA LEU A 8 12.91 1.12 0.66
C LEU A 8 12.65 1.69 -0.73
N ALA A 9 12.14 0.86 -1.64
CA ALA A 9 11.71 1.24 -2.98
C ALA A 9 10.19 1.48 -3.01
N ILE A 10 9.79 2.75 -3.20
CA ILE A 10 8.40 3.14 -3.42
C ILE A 10 8.22 3.44 -4.91
N VAL A 11 7.28 2.76 -5.57
CA VAL A 11 7.03 2.86 -7.01
C VAL A 11 5.70 3.56 -7.27
N ASP A 12 5.73 4.68 -8.00
CA ASP A 12 4.54 5.23 -8.65
C ASP A 12 4.27 4.43 -9.93
N ALA A 13 3.18 3.66 -9.91
CA ALA A 13 2.77 2.81 -11.00
C ALA A 13 1.49 3.31 -11.69
N CYS A 14 1.11 4.58 -11.48
CA CYS A 14 -0.10 5.17 -12.05
C CYS A 14 -0.22 5.02 -13.57
N GLN A 15 0.90 5.03 -14.28
CA GLN A 15 0.94 4.92 -15.74
C GLN A 15 1.39 3.54 -16.23
N SER A 16 2.13 2.78 -15.42
CA SER A 16 2.58 1.44 -15.84
C SER A 16 1.46 0.41 -15.72
N VAL A 17 0.73 0.39 -14.60
CA VAL A 17 -0.36 -0.59 -14.35
C VAL A 17 -1.44 -0.61 -15.45
N PRO A 18 -1.90 0.53 -16.00
CA PRO A 18 -2.90 0.52 -17.07
C PRO A 18 -2.36 0.04 -18.43
N HIS A 19 -1.04 0.02 -18.62
CA HIS A 19 -0.42 -0.11 -19.95
C HIS A 19 0.51 -1.32 -20.08
N GLN A 20 0.91 -1.97 -18.98
CA GLN A 20 1.86 -3.07 -18.97
C GLN A 20 1.51 -4.14 -17.92
N PRO A 21 1.85 -5.42 -18.16
CA PRO A 21 1.77 -6.46 -17.14
C PRO A 21 2.52 -6.05 -15.87
N THR A 22 1.88 -6.23 -14.72
CA THR A 22 2.41 -5.80 -13.42
C THR A 22 2.80 -7.02 -12.60
N ASP A 23 4.08 -7.10 -12.24
CA ASP A 23 4.63 -8.07 -11.29
C ASP A 23 5.53 -7.34 -10.29
N VAL A 24 4.92 -6.96 -9.17
CA VAL A 24 5.55 -6.20 -8.10
C VAL A 24 6.66 -6.98 -7.39
N GLN A 25 6.61 -8.32 -7.42
CA GLN A 25 7.64 -9.19 -6.84
C GLN A 25 8.87 -9.24 -7.74
N ALA A 26 8.68 -9.40 -9.06
CA ALA A 26 9.76 -9.34 -10.03
C ALA A 26 10.43 -7.95 -10.06
N TRP A 27 9.64 -6.88 -9.89
CA TRP A 27 10.18 -5.53 -9.72
C TRP A 27 10.94 -5.33 -8.43
N GLY A 28 10.80 -6.24 -7.45
CA GLY A 28 11.37 -6.13 -6.11
C GLY A 28 11.06 -4.78 -5.46
N ALA A 29 9.83 -4.30 -5.58
CA ALA A 29 9.34 -3.08 -4.94
C ALA A 29 8.96 -3.36 -3.48
N ASP A 30 9.06 -2.36 -2.61
CA ASP A 30 8.59 -2.46 -1.22
C ASP A 30 7.17 -1.89 -1.06
N LEU A 31 6.85 -0.84 -1.82
CA LEU A 31 5.53 -0.22 -1.92
C LEU A 31 5.22 0.15 -3.37
N VAL A 32 3.96 0.04 -3.78
CA VAL A 32 3.49 0.41 -5.12
C VAL A 32 2.15 1.13 -5.01
N ALA A 33 2.03 2.30 -5.63
CA ALA A 33 0.79 3.08 -5.63
C ALA A 33 0.29 3.34 -7.05
N PHE A 34 -1.03 3.26 -7.26
CA PHE A 34 -1.66 3.62 -8.53
C PHE A 34 -3.13 4.03 -8.35
N SER A 35 -3.70 4.74 -9.33
CA SER A 35 -5.09 5.20 -9.32
C SER A 35 -5.96 4.41 -10.30
N SER A 36 -7.17 4.01 -9.89
CA SER A 36 -8.08 3.21 -10.73
C SER A 36 -8.59 3.97 -11.95
N HIS A 37 -8.79 5.29 -11.84
CA HIS A 37 -9.32 6.10 -12.95
C HIS A 37 -8.40 6.20 -14.17
N LYS A 38 -7.14 5.77 -14.03
CA LYS A 38 -6.19 5.67 -15.16
C LYS A 38 -6.26 4.32 -15.87
N MET A 39 -6.98 3.34 -15.32
CA MET A 39 -7.19 1.99 -15.86
C MET A 39 -8.68 1.69 -16.10
N CYS A 40 -9.44 2.68 -16.58
CA CYS A 40 -10.89 2.59 -16.82
C CYS A 40 -11.75 2.27 -15.59
N GLY A 41 -11.21 2.42 -14.37
CA GLY A 41 -11.95 2.33 -13.12
C GLY A 41 -12.60 3.66 -12.70
N PRO A 42 -13.36 3.68 -11.60
CA PRO A 42 -14.00 4.90 -11.10
C PRO A 42 -12.98 5.92 -10.59
N SER A 43 -13.39 7.19 -10.52
CA SER A 43 -12.67 8.24 -9.78
C SER A 43 -12.84 8.04 -8.27
N GLY A 44 -11.93 8.63 -7.48
CA GLY A 44 -11.97 8.54 -6.01
C GLY A 44 -11.44 7.23 -5.41
N VAL A 45 -10.99 6.28 -6.23
CA VAL A 45 -10.37 5.02 -5.77
C VAL A 45 -8.90 4.95 -6.22
N GLY A 46 -8.06 4.46 -5.31
CA GLY A 46 -6.64 4.23 -5.52
C GLY A 46 -6.19 3.03 -4.70
N ILE A 47 -5.03 2.50 -5.04
CA ILE A 47 -4.47 1.30 -4.43
C ILE A 47 -3.08 1.62 -3.92
N LEU A 48 -2.80 1.17 -2.70
CA LEU A 48 -1.46 1.01 -2.16
C LEU A 48 -1.24 -0.49 -1.95
N TRP A 49 -0.34 -1.07 -2.74
CA TRP A 49 0.22 -2.38 -2.47
C TRP A 49 1.50 -2.21 -1.66
N GLY A 50 1.74 -3.11 -0.72
CA GLY A 50 2.97 -3.14 0.06
C GLY A 50 3.29 -4.55 0.50
N ARG A 51 4.56 -4.78 0.81
CA ARG A 51 4.98 -6.02 1.46
C ARG A 51 4.31 -6.16 2.82
N GLU A 52 3.82 -7.36 3.12
CA GLU A 52 3.06 -7.64 4.35
C GLU A 52 3.85 -7.27 5.62
N ASP A 53 5.12 -7.66 5.70
CA ASP A 53 5.97 -7.35 6.85
C ASP A 53 6.18 -5.83 7.04
N LEU A 54 6.23 -5.09 5.94
CA LEU A 54 6.33 -3.64 5.96
C LEU A 54 5.00 -3.00 6.40
N LEU A 55 3.87 -3.46 5.85
CA LEU A 55 2.54 -2.95 6.22
C LEU A 55 2.22 -3.23 7.69
N ASN A 56 2.55 -4.42 8.20
CA ASN A 56 2.34 -4.79 9.60
C ASN A 56 3.19 -3.95 10.58
N ALA A 57 4.34 -3.45 10.13
CA ALA A 57 5.21 -2.59 10.93
C ALA A 57 4.82 -1.10 10.88
N MET A 58 3.98 -0.70 9.92
CA MET A 58 3.54 0.69 9.78
C MET A 58 2.51 1.04 10.86
N PRO A 59 2.62 2.24 11.48
CA PRO A 59 1.55 2.72 12.34
C PRO A 59 0.29 2.97 11.51
N PRO A 60 -0.91 2.83 12.11
CA PRO A 60 -2.16 3.16 11.43
C PRO A 60 -2.17 4.61 10.97
N PHE A 61 -2.71 4.86 9.77
CA PHE A 61 -2.81 6.23 9.24
C PHE A 61 -4.11 6.93 9.63
N LEU A 62 -5.26 6.33 9.33
CA LEU A 62 -6.59 6.84 9.68
C LEU A 62 -7.19 5.99 10.80
N GLY A 63 -7.80 6.65 11.80
CA GLY A 63 -8.50 6.01 12.92
C GLY A 63 -10.03 6.07 12.78
N GLY A 64 -10.73 4.99 13.13
CA GLY A 64 -12.19 4.94 13.12
C GLY A 64 -12.78 3.54 12.93
N GLY A 65 -14.06 3.46 12.56
CA GLY A 65 -14.71 2.18 12.26
C GLY A 65 -13.95 1.38 11.19
N ASN A 66 -14.05 0.05 11.25
CA ASN A 66 -13.39 -0.94 10.37
C ASN A 66 -11.87 -1.13 10.54
N MET A 67 -11.13 -0.22 11.18
CA MET A 67 -9.67 -0.38 11.41
C MET A 67 -9.30 -0.78 12.84
N ILE A 68 -10.27 -0.83 13.74
CA ILE A 68 -10.08 -1.15 15.16
C ILE A 68 -10.45 -2.62 15.41
N ALA A 69 -9.58 -3.36 16.10
CA ALA A 69 -9.83 -4.72 16.55
C ALA A 69 -10.46 -4.79 17.96
N ASP A 70 -9.94 -4.02 18.92
CA ASP A 70 -10.40 -3.99 20.31
C ASP A 70 -10.47 -2.56 20.83
N VAL A 71 -11.50 -2.23 21.62
CA VAL A 71 -11.70 -0.92 22.24
C VAL A 71 -11.77 -1.07 23.74
N ARG A 72 -11.02 -0.24 24.46
CA ARG A 72 -10.97 -0.16 25.92
C ARG A 72 -11.17 1.29 26.36
N VAL A 73 -11.41 1.48 27.66
CA VAL A 73 -11.59 2.82 28.25
C VAL A 73 -10.33 3.68 28.07
N ASP A 74 -9.16 3.06 28.06
CA ASP A 74 -7.84 3.68 27.99
C ASP A 74 -7.19 3.63 26.60
N GLY A 75 -7.81 2.99 25.60
CA GLY A 75 -7.22 2.91 24.26
C GLY A 75 -7.89 1.91 23.32
N PHE A 76 -7.21 1.58 22.23
CA PHE A 76 -7.67 0.59 21.25
C PHE A 76 -6.49 -0.13 20.59
N THR A 77 -6.72 -1.31 20.01
CA THR A 77 -5.76 -2.00 19.14
C THR A 77 -6.23 -1.98 17.70
N THR A 78 -5.30 -1.92 16.76
CA THR A 78 -5.61 -1.97 15.32
C THR A 78 -5.87 -3.41 14.87
N ALA A 79 -6.70 -3.55 13.84
CA ALA A 79 -6.89 -4.80 13.11
C ALA A 79 -5.66 -5.22 12.30
#